data_AF-I1LKZ7-F1
#
_entry.id   AF-I1LKZ7-F1
#
_cell.length_a   1.000
_cell.length_b   1.000
_cell.length_c   1.000
_cell.angle_alpha   90.00
_cell.angle_beta   90.00
_cell.angle_gamma   90.00
#
_symmetry.space_group_name_H-M   'P 1'
#
loop_
_entity.id
_entity.type
_entity.pdbx_description
1 polymer ?
#
loop_
_entity_poly.entity_id
_entity_poly.type
_entity_poly.pdbx_seq_one_letter_code
_entity_poly.pdbx_strand_id
1 'polypeptide(L)'
;MKTTAEVVSSHCLVVAECSQSSPTQLSAMEPQILNLGCMHYRRRCKIRAPCCDEVFDCRHCHNEAKNSEEVDAVDRHDVPRHEIKKVICSLCDVEQDVQQYCINCGICMGKYFCTICKFFDDDISKNQYHCDECGICRTGGKDNFFHCNRCGCCYSKVMEKGHRCVEGAMHHNCPVCFEYLFDTVREISVLPCAHTIHLDCVKEMEKHQR
;
A
#
# COMPACT_ATOMS: atom_id res chain seq x y z
N MET A 1 -7.77 -17.27 -23.96
CA MET A 1 -6.92 -16.38 -24.79
C MET A 1 -7.65 -15.04 -24.87
N LYS A 2 -7.19 -13.87 -24.43
CA LYS A 2 -5.92 -13.35 -23.89
C LYS A 2 -6.27 -12.57 -22.60
N THR A 3 -5.58 -12.78 -21.50
CA THR A 3 -5.66 -11.87 -20.34
C THR A 3 -4.94 -10.59 -20.75
N THR A 4 -5.66 -9.49 -20.96
CA THR A 4 -5.04 -8.18 -21.23
C THR A 4 -4.55 -7.60 -19.90
N ALA A 5 -3.37 -8.04 -19.47
CA ALA A 5 -2.60 -7.34 -18.46
C ALA A 5 -1.98 -6.10 -19.13
N GLU A 6 -2.35 -4.92 -18.66
CA GLU A 6 -1.71 -3.68 -19.06
C GLU A 6 -0.53 -3.41 -18.12
N VAL A 7 0.64 -3.24 -18.71
CA VAL A 7 1.85 -2.84 -17.99
C VAL A 7 1.72 -1.34 -17.71
N VAL A 8 1.43 -0.97 -16.46
CA VAL A 8 1.28 0.44 -16.03
C VAL A 8 2.64 1.06 -15.71
N SER A 9 3.64 0.23 -15.42
CA SER A 9 5.07 0.56 -15.33
C SER A 9 5.89 -0.73 -15.47
N SER A 10 7.20 -0.67 -15.69
CA SER A 10 8.08 -1.85 -15.78
C SER A 10 7.96 -2.80 -14.57
N HIS A 11 7.49 -2.29 -13.44
CA HIS A 11 7.35 -3.01 -12.18
C HIS A 11 5.90 -3.20 -11.71
N CYS A 12 4.92 -2.73 -12.49
CA CYS A 12 3.51 -2.68 -12.11
C CYS A 12 2.61 -3.27 -13.19
N LEU A 13 1.73 -4.17 -12.78
CA LEU A 13 0.75 -4.82 -13.64
C LEU A 13 -0.65 -4.44 -13.19
N VAL A 14 -1.50 -4.05 -14.14
CA VAL A 14 -2.94 -3.92 -13.93
C VAL A 14 -3.66 -4.88 -14.85
N VAL A 15 -4.53 -5.70 -14.27
CA VAL A 15 -5.43 -6.57 -15.05
C VAL A 15 -6.85 -6.02 -15.01
N ALA A 16 -7.40 -5.73 -16.20
CA ALA A 16 -8.77 -5.24 -16.34
C ALA A 16 -9.81 -6.31 -15.96
N GLU A 17 -9.55 -7.57 -16.35
CA GLU A 17 -10.43 -8.70 -16.09
C GLU A 17 -9.62 -9.96 -15.74
N CYS A 18 -9.90 -10.55 -14.57
CA CYS A 18 -9.34 -11.84 -14.19
C CYS A 18 -10.27 -12.93 -14.69
N SER A 19 -9.90 -13.62 -15.77
CA SER A 19 -10.68 -14.76 -16.29
C SER A 19 -10.66 -15.87 -15.24
N GLN A 20 -11.83 -16.22 -14.71
CA GLN A 20 -12.00 -17.41 -13.89
C GLN A 20 -11.73 -18.64 -14.79
N SER A 21 -10.89 -19.56 -14.33
CA SER A 21 -10.61 -20.80 -15.05
C SER A 21 -11.83 -21.74 -15.03
N SER A 22 -12.45 -21.95 -16.20
CA SER A 22 -13.38 -23.04 -16.60
C SER A 22 -14.65 -23.35 -15.75
N PRO A 23 -15.80 -23.69 -16.38
CA PRO A 23 -17.13 -23.53 -15.76
C PRO A 23 -17.60 -24.64 -14.80
N THR A 24 -16.77 -25.62 -14.42
CA THR A 24 -17.35 -26.86 -13.87
C THR A 24 -17.59 -26.87 -12.36
N GLN A 25 -17.26 -25.82 -11.59
CA GLN A 25 -17.58 -25.76 -10.13
C GLN A 25 -17.90 -24.36 -9.58
N LEU A 26 -18.65 -23.54 -10.32
CA LEU A 26 -18.84 -22.11 -10.00
C LEU A 26 -20.23 -21.69 -9.50
N SER A 27 -21.08 -22.61 -9.03
CA SER A 27 -22.45 -22.25 -8.58
C SER A 27 -22.64 -22.07 -7.07
N ALA A 28 -21.56 -22.08 -6.26
CA ALA A 28 -21.68 -21.96 -4.79
C ALA A 28 -20.66 -21.02 -4.11
N MET A 29 -19.74 -20.38 -4.85
CA MET A 29 -18.59 -19.65 -4.28
C MET A 29 -18.60 -18.13 -4.49
N GLU A 30 -19.55 -17.58 -5.28
CA GLU A 30 -19.61 -16.15 -5.60
C GLU A 30 -19.72 -15.20 -4.38
N PRO A 31 -20.43 -15.54 -3.28
CA PRO A 31 -20.50 -14.65 -2.11
C PRO A 31 -19.18 -14.54 -1.33
N GLN A 32 -18.28 -15.52 -1.48
CA GLN A 32 -17.10 -15.67 -0.63
C GLN A 32 -15.85 -15.04 -1.25
N ILE A 33 -15.81 -14.92 -2.58
CA ILE A 33 -14.72 -14.28 -3.33
C ILE A 33 -14.76 -12.75 -3.17
N LEU A 34 -15.94 -12.16 -2.94
CA LEU A 34 -16.12 -10.70 -2.90
C LEU A 34 -15.54 -10.03 -1.65
N ASN A 35 -15.29 -10.79 -0.57
CA ASN A 35 -14.87 -10.26 0.74
C ASN A 35 -13.43 -10.64 1.13
N LEU A 36 -12.59 -11.02 0.16
CA LEU A 36 -11.19 -11.35 0.45
C LEU A 36 -10.31 -10.10 0.62
N GLY A 37 -9.46 -10.12 1.66
CA GLY A 37 -8.53 -9.05 2.00
C GLY A 37 -8.82 -8.49 3.39
N CYS A 38 -8.64 -7.18 3.54
CA CYS A 38 -8.86 -6.46 4.79
C CYS A 38 -9.47 -5.07 4.52
N MET A 39 -9.69 -4.29 5.57
CA MET A 39 -10.16 -2.91 5.44
C MET A 39 -9.16 -1.99 4.71
N HIS A 40 -7.86 -2.33 4.71
CA HIS A 40 -6.84 -1.55 4.02
C HIS A 40 -6.81 -1.83 2.51
N TYR A 41 -6.84 -3.12 2.13
CA TYR A 41 -6.67 -3.57 0.75
C TYR A 41 -7.57 -4.75 0.41
N ARG A 42 -8.16 -4.74 -0.79
CA ARG A 42 -8.88 -5.88 -1.35
C ARG A 42 -7.88 -6.76 -2.09
N ARG A 43 -7.67 -8.00 -1.65
CA ARG A 43 -6.66 -8.89 -2.25
C ARG A 43 -6.95 -10.34 -1.89
N ARG A 44 -6.47 -11.27 -2.72
CA ARG A 44 -6.68 -12.72 -2.53
C ARG A 44 -5.44 -13.43 -2.00
N CYS A 45 -4.60 -12.72 -1.25
CA CYS A 45 -3.44 -13.30 -0.57
C CYS A 45 -3.13 -12.64 0.77
N LYS A 46 -2.55 -13.42 1.67
CA LYS A 46 -1.90 -12.98 2.92
C LYS A 46 -0.40 -12.87 2.72
N ILE A 47 0.27 -12.07 3.55
CA ILE A 47 1.73 -11.96 3.57
C ILE A 47 2.29 -12.79 4.73
N ARG A 48 3.47 -13.37 4.54
CA ARG A 48 4.32 -13.80 5.67
C ARG A 48 5.26 -12.65 6.02
N ALA A 49 5.14 -12.13 7.23
CA ALA A 49 5.92 -10.99 7.69
C ALA A 49 7.36 -11.42 7.97
N PRO A 50 8.38 -10.91 7.26
CA PRO A 50 9.78 -11.33 7.43
C PRO A 50 10.39 -10.96 8.80
N CYS A 51 9.75 -10.06 9.54
CA CYS A 51 10.20 -9.63 10.87
C CYS A 51 9.91 -10.65 11.97
N CYS A 52 8.84 -11.44 11.85
CA CYS A 52 8.36 -12.34 12.91
C CYS A 52 7.80 -13.67 12.39
N ASP A 53 7.85 -13.91 11.07
CA ASP A 53 7.29 -15.06 10.36
C ASP A 53 5.78 -15.30 10.52
N GLU A 54 5.06 -14.37 11.13
CA GLU A 54 3.60 -14.42 11.27
C GLU A 54 2.87 -14.09 9.95
N VAL A 55 1.62 -14.53 9.84
CA VAL A 55 0.80 -14.38 8.63
C VAL A 55 -0.29 -13.35 8.84
N PHE A 56 -0.34 -12.34 7.96
CA PHE A 56 -1.31 -11.24 8.05
C PHE A 56 -1.98 -10.91 6.71
N ASP A 57 -3.21 -10.40 6.80
CA ASP A 57 -3.97 -9.93 5.64
C ASP A 57 -3.40 -8.69 4.99
N CYS A 58 -2.50 -7.91 5.63
CA CYS A 58 -1.58 -6.95 4.99
C CYS A 58 -0.56 -6.42 5.98
N ARG A 59 0.36 -5.56 5.51
CA ARG A 59 1.35 -4.89 6.38
C ARG A 59 0.69 -3.99 7.43
N HIS A 60 -0.43 -3.36 7.10
CA HIS A 60 -1.14 -2.47 8.03
C HIS A 60 -1.82 -3.27 9.13
N CYS A 61 -2.49 -4.38 8.78
CA CYS A 61 -3.02 -5.31 9.78
C CYS A 61 -1.93 -5.81 10.75
N HIS A 62 -0.74 -6.14 10.23
CA HIS A 62 0.40 -6.51 11.07
C HIS A 62 0.81 -5.35 11.99
N ASN A 63 1.10 -4.17 11.42
CA ASN A 63 1.62 -3.04 12.19
C ASN A 63 0.59 -2.54 13.22
N GLU A 64 -0.70 -2.63 12.95
CA GLU A 64 -1.76 -2.30 13.92
C GLU A 64 -1.75 -3.30 15.08
N ALA A 65 -1.75 -4.61 14.79
CA ALA A 65 -1.67 -5.64 15.82
C ALA A 65 -0.38 -5.51 16.67
N LYS A 66 0.78 -5.29 16.03
CA LYS A 66 2.07 -5.23 16.72
C LYS A 66 2.36 -3.89 17.40
N ASN A 67 1.76 -2.78 17.00
CA ASN A 67 2.07 -1.47 17.62
C ASN A 67 0.94 -0.90 18.48
N SER A 68 -0.33 -1.22 18.20
CA SER A 68 -1.49 -0.68 18.92
C SER A 68 -2.05 -1.63 19.96
N GLU A 69 -2.02 -2.94 19.68
CA GLU A 69 -2.62 -3.96 20.55
C GLU A 69 -1.60 -4.65 21.46
N GLU A 70 -0.31 -4.63 21.08
CA GLU A 70 0.77 -5.29 21.83
C GLU A 70 1.16 -4.49 23.09
N VAL A 71 1.20 -5.22 24.21
CA VAL A 71 1.51 -4.65 25.54
C VAL A 71 3.01 -4.52 25.71
N ASP A 72 3.77 -5.51 25.23
CA ASP A 72 5.21 -5.55 25.39
C ASP A 72 5.90 -4.67 24.34
N ALA A 73 6.50 -3.57 24.80
CA ALA A 73 7.16 -2.59 23.93
C ALA A 73 8.31 -3.18 23.09
N VAL A 74 8.87 -4.32 23.51
CA VAL A 74 9.94 -5.02 22.81
C VAL A 74 9.45 -5.74 21.54
N ASP A 75 8.16 -6.10 21.49
CA ASP A 75 7.56 -6.79 20.36
C ASP A 75 6.91 -5.83 19.36
N ARG A 76 7.02 -4.52 19.59
CA ARG A 76 6.56 -3.49 18.66
C ARG A 76 7.50 -3.36 17.47
N HIS A 77 6.98 -3.61 16.28
CA HIS A 77 7.75 -3.50 15.06
C HIS A 77 6.84 -3.38 13.83
N ASP A 78 7.41 -2.83 12.77
CA ASP A 78 6.77 -2.70 11.47
C ASP A 78 7.29 -3.74 10.48
N VAL A 79 6.43 -4.16 9.55
CA VAL A 79 6.87 -5.00 8.43
C VAL A 79 7.81 -4.20 7.50
N PRO A 80 9.03 -4.70 7.23
CA PRO A 80 9.89 -4.15 6.19
C PRO A 80 9.31 -4.52 4.81
N ARG A 81 8.50 -3.62 4.24
CA ARG A 81 7.62 -3.89 3.09
C ARG A 81 8.31 -4.50 1.86
N HIS A 82 9.55 -4.09 1.58
CA HIS A 82 10.30 -4.54 0.41
C HIS A 82 10.93 -5.92 0.60
N GLU A 83 11.03 -6.38 1.85
CA GLU A 83 11.66 -7.66 2.21
C GLU A 83 10.68 -8.83 2.24
N ILE A 84 9.38 -8.58 2.00
CA ILE A 84 8.38 -9.64 1.88
C ILE A 84 8.74 -10.54 0.70
N LYS A 85 8.96 -11.83 0.99
CA LYS A 85 9.32 -12.86 -0.02
C LYS A 85 8.20 -13.85 -0.28
N LYS A 86 7.36 -14.13 0.71
CA LYS A 86 6.32 -15.17 0.66
C LYS A 86 4.92 -14.59 0.84
N VAL A 87 3.97 -15.15 0.09
CA VAL A 87 2.54 -14.88 0.20
C VAL A 87 1.77 -16.20 0.25
N ILE A 88 0.61 -16.18 0.90
CA ILE A 88 -0.28 -17.33 1.05
C ILE A 88 -1.56 -17.02 0.29
N CYS A 89 -1.97 -17.88 -0.65
CA CYS A 89 -3.19 -17.69 -1.42
C CYS A 89 -4.43 -17.86 -0.53
N SER A 90 -5.32 -16.87 -0.49
CA SER A 90 -6.52 -16.92 0.36
C SER A 90 -7.63 -17.87 -0.14
N LEU A 91 -7.45 -18.53 -1.29
CA LEU A 91 -8.41 -19.48 -1.85
C LEU A 91 -8.00 -20.95 -1.71
N CYS A 92 -6.71 -21.24 -1.72
CA CYS A 92 -6.20 -22.62 -1.69
C CYS A 92 -5.07 -22.83 -0.69
N ASP A 93 -4.76 -21.80 0.11
CA ASP A 93 -3.78 -21.81 1.19
C ASP A 93 -2.35 -22.19 0.80
N VAL A 94 -2.04 -22.21 -0.51
CA VAL A 94 -0.67 -22.45 -0.97
C VAL A 94 0.22 -21.27 -0.59
N GLU A 95 1.32 -21.55 0.10
CA GLU A 95 2.41 -20.61 0.33
C GLU A 95 3.37 -20.62 -0.86
N GLN A 96 3.72 -19.44 -1.36
CA GLN A 96 4.52 -19.28 -2.58
C GLN A 96 5.36 -18.01 -2.55
N ASP A 97 6.32 -17.92 -3.47
CA ASP A 97 7.03 -16.66 -3.71
C ASP A 97 6.09 -15.57 -4.24
N VAL A 98 6.40 -14.32 -3.89
CA VAL A 98 5.63 -13.14 -4.29
C VAL A 98 5.56 -13.05 -5.81
N GLN A 99 4.34 -13.18 -6.33
CA GLN A 99 4.00 -13.03 -7.73
C GLN A 99 2.50 -12.73 -7.84
N GLN A 100 2.03 -12.21 -8.98
CA GLN A 100 0.64 -11.78 -9.13
C GLN A 100 -0.38 -12.92 -9.09
N TYR A 101 0.00 -14.12 -9.54
CA TYR A 101 -0.90 -15.26 -9.70
C TYR A 101 -0.56 -16.39 -8.75
N CYS A 102 -1.59 -17.07 -8.23
CA CYS A 102 -1.38 -18.26 -7.44
C CYS A 102 -0.76 -19.38 -8.29
N ILE A 103 0.30 -20.04 -7.82
CA ILE A 103 0.97 -21.13 -8.56
C ILE A 103 0.12 -22.40 -8.64
N ASN A 104 -0.79 -22.59 -7.68
CA ASN A 104 -1.61 -23.79 -7.59
C ASN A 104 -2.95 -23.61 -8.32
N CYS A 105 -3.75 -22.61 -7.93
CA CYS A 105 -5.09 -22.40 -8.49
C CYS A 105 -5.16 -21.35 -9.61
N GLY A 106 -4.06 -20.66 -9.93
CA GLY A 106 -4.01 -19.69 -11.02
C GLY A 106 -4.76 -18.38 -10.77
N ILE A 107 -5.39 -18.18 -9.60
CA ILE A 107 -6.14 -16.95 -9.31
C ILE A 107 -5.20 -15.72 -9.32
N CYS A 108 -5.67 -14.60 -9.87
CA CYS A 108 -5.01 -13.31 -9.69
C CYS A 108 -5.19 -12.84 -8.25
N MET A 109 -4.09 -12.62 -7.53
CA MET A 109 -4.10 -12.26 -6.11
C MET A 109 -4.30 -10.76 -5.88
N GLY A 110 -4.13 -9.93 -6.91
CA GLY A 110 -4.46 -8.50 -6.89
C GLY A 110 -4.47 -7.93 -8.31
N LYS A 111 -5.54 -7.23 -8.69
CA LYS A 111 -5.66 -6.62 -10.02
C LYS A 111 -4.51 -5.65 -10.30
N TYR A 112 -4.19 -4.80 -9.35
CA TYR A 112 -2.94 -4.06 -9.28
C TYR A 112 -1.90 -4.88 -8.51
N PHE A 113 -0.75 -5.11 -9.12
CA PHE A 113 0.40 -5.72 -8.48
C PHE A 113 1.67 -4.89 -8.73
N CYS A 114 2.41 -4.59 -7.66
CA CYS A 114 3.73 -3.98 -7.75
C CYS A 114 4.79 -4.94 -7.21
N THR A 115 5.76 -5.31 -8.05
CA THR A 115 6.83 -6.23 -7.66
C THR A 115 7.86 -5.60 -6.72
N ILE A 116 8.12 -4.29 -6.85
CA ILE A 116 9.06 -3.58 -5.95
C ILE A 116 8.47 -3.51 -4.54
N CYS A 117 7.24 -3.03 -4.42
CA CYS A 117 6.58 -2.84 -3.13
C CYS A 117 5.93 -4.11 -2.56
N LYS A 118 5.95 -5.23 -3.31
CA LYS A 118 5.25 -6.49 -2.95
C LYS A 118 3.77 -6.25 -2.64
N PHE A 119 3.15 -5.33 -3.39
CA PHE A 119 1.84 -4.76 -3.09
C PHE A 119 0.77 -5.29 -4.04
N PHE A 120 -0.42 -5.60 -3.48
CA PHE A 120 -1.56 -6.20 -4.17
C PHE A 120 -2.83 -5.44 -3.79
N ASP A 121 -3.61 -5.01 -4.77
CA ASP A 121 -4.93 -4.42 -4.55
C ASP A 121 -5.85 -4.70 -5.75
N ASP A 122 -7.05 -5.19 -5.50
CA ASP A 122 -8.10 -5.39 -6.50
C ASP A 122 -8.85 -4.09 -6.81
N ASP A 123 -8.77 -3.09 -5.91
CA ASP A 123 -9.44 -1.81 -6.09
C ASP A 123 -8.64 -0.86 -7.00
N ILE A 124 -8.68 -1.13 -8.30
CA ILE A 124 -8.00 -0.32 -9.32
C ILE A 124 -8.57 1.10 -9.47
N SER A 125 -9.73 1.40 -8.87
CA SER A 125 -10.34 2.73 -8.92
C SER A 125 -9.50 3.79 -8.23
N LYS A 126 -8.60 3.37 -7.31
CA LYS A 126 -7.63 4.24 -6.64
C LYS A 126 -6.53 4.75 -7.58
N ASN A 127 -6.43 4.23 -8.82
CA ASN A 127 -5.42 4.60 -9.80
C ASN A 127 -4.00 4.54 -9.20
N GLN A 128 -3.65 3.39 -8.61
CA GLN A 128 -2.35 3.18 -7.98
C GLN A 128 -1.23 3.30 -9.01
N TYR A 129 -0.09 3.84 -8.59
CA TYR A 129 1.12 3.88 -9.41
C TYR A 129 2.36 3.78 -8.52
N HIS A 130 3.45 3.22 -9.04
CA HIS A 130 4.75 3.27 -8.38
C HIS A 130 5.51 4.52 -8.80
N CYS A 131 6.07 5.24 -7.83
CA CYS A 131 7.05 6.29 -8.08
C CYS A 131 8.43 5.72 -7.80
N ASP A 132 9.25 5.59 -8.85
CA ASP A 132 10.58 4.98 -8.76
C ASP A 132 11.51 5.81 -7.87
N GLU A 133 11.38 7.14 -7.89
CA GLU A 133 12.16 8.06 -7.07
C GLU A 133 11.83 7.98 -5.58
N CYS A 134 10.56 7.70 -5.23
CA CYS A 134 10.16 7.45 -3.84
C CYS A 134 10.35 5.98 -3.42
N GLY A 135 10.45 5.05 -4.36
CA GLY A 135 10.49 3.60 -4.09
C GLY A 135 9.19 3.03 -3.50
N ILE A 136 8.06 3.76 -3.58
CA ILE A 136 6.79 3.36 -2.99
C ILE A 136 5.60 3.61 -3.93
N CYS A 137 4.54 2.79 -3.78
CA CYS A 137 3.29 3.01 -4.47
C CYS A 137 2.49 4.16 -3.86
N ARG A 138 1.91 4.99 -4.73
CA ARG A 138 1.00 6.10 -4.43
C ARG A 138 -0.34 5.84 -5.13
N THR A 139 -1.35 6.63 -4.78
CA THR A 139 -2.70 6.58 -5.35
C THR A 139 -3.04 7.89 -6.07
N GLY A 140 -4.11 7.90 -6.86
CA GLY A 140 -4.63 9.09 -7.53
C GLY A 140 -4.13 9.30 -8.96
N GLY A 141 -3.43 8.32 -9.55
CA GLY A 141 -3.00 8.30 -10.96
C GLY A 141 -1.70 9.05 -11.20
N LYS A 142 -0.74 8.40 -11.87
CA LYS A 142 0.60 8.94 -12.13
C LYS A 142 0.56 10.32 -12.80
N ASP A 143 -0.38 10.53 -13.72
CA ASP A 143 -0.50 11.78 -14.47
C ASP A 143 -1.00 12.97 -13.65
N ASN A 144 -1.51 12.76 -12.43
CA ASN A 144 -1.98 13.83 -11.55
C ASN A 144 -0.90 14.31 -10.57
N PHE A 145 0.24 13.62 -10.53
CA PHE A 145 1.31 13.89 -9.57
C PHE A 145 2.64 14.11 -10.30
N PHE A 146 3.57 14.77 -9.60
CA PHE A 146 4.97 14.88 -10.00
C PHE A 146 5.85 14.63 -8.77
N HIS A 147 7.04 14.08 -8.98
CA HIS A 147 8.04 13.94 -7.94
C HIS A 147 8.92 15.20 -7.91
N CYS A 148 9.09 15.80 -6.74
CA CYS A 148 10.04 16.89 -6.54
C CYS A 148 11.33 16.35 -5.92
N ASN A 149 12.39 16.22 -6.72
CA ASN A 149 13.68 15.65 -6.26
C ASN A 149 14.26 16.37 -5.04
N ARG A 150 14.10 17.70 -4.96
CA ARG A 150 14.61 18.47 -3.82
C ARG A 150 13.81 18.22 -2.55
N CYS A 151 12.48 18.13 -2.64
CA CYS A 151 11.67 17.74 -1.47
C CYS A 151 11.80 16.25 -1.14
N GLY A 152 12.11 15.43 -2.15
CA GLY A 152 12.13 13.97 -2.10
C GLY A 152 10.74 13.33 -2.07
N CYS A 153 9.67 14.04 -2.44
CA CYS A 153 8.31 13.52 -2.33
C CYS A 153 7.41 13.88 -3.53
N CYS A 154 6.31 13.14 -3.66
CA CYS A 154 5.31 13.37 -4.70
C CYS A 154 4.27 14.41 -4.27
N TYR A 155 4.00 15.38 -5.13
CA TYR A 155 2.92 16.35 -4.96
C TYR A 155 1.94 16.28 -6.13
N SER A 156 0.73 16.79 -5.92
CA SER A 156 -0.21 17.01 -7.03
C SER A 156 0.38 18.01 -8.03
N LYS A 157 0.17 17.80 -9.34
CA LYS A 157 0.62 18.73 -10.39
C LYS A 157 0.08 20.15 -10.25
N VAL A 158 -1.02 20.34 -9.53
CA VAL A 158 -1.52 21.69 -9.18
C VAL A 158 -0.47 22.50 -8.41
N MET A 159 0.42 21.82 -7.67
CA MET A 159 1.47 22.43 -6.85
C MET A 159 2.82 22.59 -7.58
N GLU A 160 2.94 22.13 -8.83
CA GLU A 160 4.21 22.06 -9.55
C GLU A 160 4.92 23.41 -9.63
N LYS A 161 4.17 24.48 -9.94
CA LYS A 161 4.71 25.84 -10.10
C LYS A 161 4.70 26.68 -8.81
N GLY A 162 4.04 26.20 -7.75
CA GLY A 162 3.67 27.05 -6.61
C GLY A 162 4.03 26.50 -5.23
N HIS A 163 4.52 25.26 -5.13
CA HIS A 163 4.92 24.73 -3.82
C HIS A 163 6.20 25.41 -3.33
N ARG A 164 6.22 25.75 -2.04
CA ARG A 164 7.46 26.16 -1.38
C ARG A 164 8.31 24.91 -1.17
N CYS A 165 9.34 24.78 -1.99
CA CYS A 165 10.25 23.64 -1.99
C CYS A 165 11.23 23.72 -0.81
N VAL A 166 11.11 22.78 0.13
CA VAL A 166 12.01 22.60 1.27
C VAL A 166 12.64 21.22 1.16
N GLU A 167 13.95 21.15 1.38
CA GLU A 167 14.68 19.89 1.28
C GLU A 167 14.16 18.87 2.30
N GLY A 168 13.89 17.65 1.84
CA GLY A 168 13.42 16.58 2.71
C GLY A 168 12.10 16.92 3.43
N ALA A 169 11.19 17.67 2.80
CA ALA A 169 9.98 18.20 3.45
C ALA A 169 9.07 17.16 4.14
N MET A 170 9.23 15.86 3.85
CA MET A 170 8.52 14.74 4.50
C MET A 170 9.45 13.72 5.17
N HIS A 171 10.77 13.94 5.11
CA HIS A 171 11.80 13.03 5.62
C HIS A 171 12.15 13.35 7.07
N HIS A 172 11.13 13.52 7.90
CA HIS A 172 11.25 13.78 9.32
C HIS A 172 10.05 13.21 10.08
N ASN A 173 10.16 13.16 11.40
CA ASN A 173 9.08 12.71 12.25
C ASN A 173 8.09 13.85 12.51
N CYS A 174 6.80 13.51 12.59
CA CYS A 174 5.77 14.43 13.04
C CYS A 174 6.15 15.01 14.41
N PRO A 175 6.17 16.34 14.60
CA PRO A 175 6.60 16.94 15.87
C PRO A 175 5.60 16.70 17.03
N VAL A 176 4.43 16.14 16.74
CA VAL A 176 3.37 15.87 17.73
C VAL A 176 3.38 14.41 18.17
N CYS A 177 3.29 13.46 17.23
CA CYS A 177 3.24 12.04 17.56
C CYS A 177 4.58 11.31 17.40
N PHE A 178 5.62 11.99 16.90
CA PHE A 178 6.95 11.43 16.64
C PHE A 178 7.02 10.27 15.64
N GLU A 179 5.94 10.01 14.90
CA GLU A 179 5.91 9.04 13.81
C GLU A 179 6.53 9.60 12.52
N TYR A 180 7.19 8.74 11.75
CA TYR A 180 7.82 9.12 10.49
C TYR A 180 6.78 9.46 9.41
N LEU A 181 6.92 10.62 8.76
CA LEU A 181 5.89 11.17 7.87
C LEU A 181 5.88 10.57 6.46
N PHE A 182 7.05 10.22 5.91
CA PHE A 182 7.15 9.83 4.50
C PHE A 182 6.31 8.59 4.14
N ASP A 183 6.22 7.67 5.09
CA ASP A 183 5.64 6.34 4.94
C ASP A 183 4.24 6.18 5.53
N THR A 184 3.73 7.25 6.14
CA THR A 184 2.42 7.24 6.79
C THR A 184 1.29 7.13 5.79
N VAL A 185 0.19 6.49 6.21
CA VAL A 185 -1.07 6.46 5.48
C VAL A 185 -2.04 7.55 5.93
N ARG A 186 -1.69 8.27 7.00
CA ARG A 186 -2.47 9.39 7.54
C ARG A 186 -2.34 10.60 6.62
N GLU A 187 -3.40 11.41 6.56
CA GLU A 187 -3.38 12.64 5.79
C GLU A 187 -2.31 13.60 6.33
N ILE A 188 -1.61 14.27 5.41
CA ILE A 188 -0.54 15.21 5.73
C ILE A 188 -0.99 16.63 5.38
N SER A 189 -0.69 17.57 6.27
CA SER A 189 -0.80 19.00 6.03
C SER A 189 0.58 19.60 5.77
N VAL A 190 0.65 20.49 4.78
CA VAL A 190 1.85 21.31 4.50
C VAL A 190 1.64 22.67 5.15
N LEU A 191 2.44 22.99 6.16
CA LEU A 191 2.34 24.25 6.89
C LEU A 191 2.82 25.44 6.03
N PRO A 192 2.50 26.69 6.40
CA PRO A 192 3.01 27.87 5.69
C PRO A 192 4.54 27.96 5.63
N CYS A 193 5.25 27.36 6.59
CA CYS A 193 6.71 27.22 6.59
C CYS A 193 7.22 26.08 5.69
N ALA A 194 6.32 25.38 5.00
CA ALA A 194 6.52 24.22 4.14
C ALA A 194 7.00 22.93 4.81
N HIS A 195 7.10 22.90 6.14
CA HIS A 195 7.21 21.64 6.87
C HIS A 195 5.89 20.87 6.84
N THR A 196 5.98 19.56 6.90
CA THR A 196 4.82 18.67 6.92
C THR A 196 4.56 18.10 8.31
N ILE A 197 3.29 17.80 8.57
CA ILE A 197 2.74 17.29 9.83
C ILE A 197 1.45 16.53 9.51
N HIS A 198 1.08 15.51 10.31
CA HIS A 198 -0.22 14.86 10.12
C HIS A 198 -1.38 15.84 10.33
N LEU A 199 -2.42 15.75 9.49
CA LEU A 199 -3.55 16.67 9.51
C LEU A 199 -4.33 16.60 10.83
N ASP A 200 -4.53 15.41 11.36
CA ASP A 200 -5.13 15.19 12.67
C ASP A 200 -4.27 15.75 13.80
N CYS A 201 -2.94 15.62 13.75
CA CYS A 201 -2.05 16.29 14.71
C CYS A 201 -2.19 17.81 14.67
N VAL A 202 -2.35 18.43 13.49
CA VAL A 202 -2.65 19.87 13.38
C VAL A 202 -3.99 20.19 14.03
N LYS A 203 -5.05 19.43 13.72
CA LYS A 203 -6.38 19.64 14.29
C LYS A 203 -6.38 19.49 15.81
N GLU A 204 -5.61 18.55 16.36
CA GLU A 204 -5.43 18.41 17.81
C GLU A 204 -4.70 19.61 18.42
N MET A 205 -3.66 20.14 17.78
CA MET A 205 -3.01 21.37 18.22
C MET A 205 -3.99 22.56 18.22
N GLU A 206 -4.82 22.71 17.19
CA GLU A 206 -5.82 23.78 17.09
C GLU A 206 -6.87 23.70 18.21
N LYS A 207 -7.28 22.49 18.62
CA LYS A 207 -8.23 22.29 19.74
C LYS A 207 -7.67 22.76 21.08
N HIS A 208 -6.36 22.63 21.30
CA HIS A 208 -5.68 23.01 22.54
C HIS A 208 -5.10 24.43 22.51
N GLN A 209 -5.39 25.23 21.48
CA GLN A 209 -4.94 26.61 21.33
C GLN A 209 -5.75 27.61 22.20
N ARG A 210 -6.24 27.19 23.37
CA ARG A 210 -7.04 28.00 24.31
C ARG A 210 -6.35 28.13 25.65
#